data_AF-A0A843ALX0-F1
#
_entry.id   AF-A0A843ALX0-F1
#
_cell.length_a   1.000
_cell.length_b   1.000
_cell.length_c   1.000
_cell.angle_alpha   90.00
_cell.angle_beta   90.00
_cell.angle_gamma   90.00
#
_symmetry.space_group_name_H-M   'P 1'
#
loop_
_entity.id
_entity.type
_entity.pdbx_description
1 polymer ?
#
loop_
_entity_poly.entity_id
_entity_poly.type
_entity_poly.pdbx_seq_one_letter_code
_entity_poly.pdbx_strand_id
1 'polypeptide(L)'
;MSYLNLKYIDLSSITIVGSLIFFIWGIIVGLLLFIYFAINGNFDTLSLLIPFTIAFISLVGGIVYYFIGTFIYNIFSKKIFNVSFEISNGNIKRISILPISIIITLINIIFVILFYPGLKLVLEVILIDLYSFISFTPMISLIGQTIDIITNPIIILIFIVLTFILTVLEEFIYDLVSKKTGGVEIKLENNNNNGINKINYFKPSSVGLNLAISLIIPYTIINLIISFLFFPVSYINFIWVIIGGFIGIFIIMSISTIFYNLIANKLNPILVELESN
;
A
#
# COMPACT_ATOMS: atom_id res chain seq x y z
N MET A 1 28.76 0.35 18.05
CA MET A 1 27.57 0.49 17.19
C MET A 1 26.36 0.26 18.08
N SER A 2 25.47 1.25 18.22
CA SER A 2 24.25 1.05 19.00
C SER A 2 23.24 0.29 18.13
N TYR A 3 22.89 -0.91 18.58
CA TYR A 3 21.77 -1.67 18.05
C TYR A 3 20.57 -1.30 18.90
N LEU A 4 19.59 -0.64 18.30
CA LEU A 4 18.33 -0.34 18.97
C LEU A 4 17.31 -1.30 18.41
N ASN A 5 16.83 -2.21 19.26
CA ASN A 5 15.70 -3.06 18.93
C ASN A 5 14.43 -2.28 19.23
N LEU A 6 13.49 -2.31 18.31
CA LEU A 6 12.21 -1.64 18.49
C LEU A 6 11.29 -2.55 19.30
N LYS A 7 10.93 -2.13 20.51
CA LYS A 7 10.02 -2.87 21.41
C LYS A 7 8.56 -2.62 21.06
N TYR A 8 8.27 -1.42 20.56
CA TYR A 8 6.92 -0.95 20.34
C TYR A 8 6.89 0.09 19.23
N ILE A 9 5.94 -0.03 18.29
CA ILE A 9 5.59 1.01 17.34
C ILE A 9 4.09 1.30 17.47
N ASP A 10 3.74 2.58 17.57
CA ASP A 10 2.35 3.05 17.50
C ASP A 10 2.08 3.63 16.12
N LEU A 11 1.29 2.90 15.33
CA LEU A 11 0.86 3.34 14.02
C LEU A 11 -0.48 4.12 14.04
N SER A 12 -1.02 4.49 15.21
CA SER A 12 -2.30 5.23 15.27
C SER A 12 -2.26 6.55 14.49
N SER A 13 -1.11 7.25 14.50
CA SER A 13 -0.89 8.45 13.68
C SER A 13 -0.95 8.18 12.17
N ILE A 14 -0.58 6.98 11.73
CA ILE A 14 -0.68 6.58 10.32
C ILE A 14 -2.15 6.50 9.88
N THR A 15 -3.10 6.27 10.78
CA THR A 15 -4.52 6.34 10.40
C THR A 15 -4.87 7.71 9.83
N ILE A 16 -4.53 8.77 10.57
CA ILE A 16 -4.89 10.14 10.18
C ILE A 16 -4.02 10.60 9.02
N VAL A 17 -2.70 10.43 9.13
CA VAL A 17 -1.74 10.88 8.12
C VAL A 17 -1.91 10.10 6.82
N GLY A 18 -2.04 8.77 6.90
CA GLY A 18 -2.22 7.88 5.76
C GLY A 18 -3.54 8.14 5.02
N SER A 19 -4.66 8.31 5.74
CA SER A 19 -5.95 8.61 5.10
C SER A 19 -5.93 9.94 4.35
N LEU A 20 -5.28 10.97 4.91
CA LEU A 20 -5.09 12.26 4.24
C LEU A 20 -4.22 12.14 2.99
N ILE A 21 -3.11 11.38 3.05
CA ILE A 21 -2.27 11.11 1.88
C ILE A 21 -3.06 10.38 0.80
N PHE A 22 -3.87 9.39 1.19
CA PHE A 22 -4.70 8.63 0.25
C PHE A 22 -5.76 9.50 -0.42
N PHE A 23 -6.37 10.43 0.33
CA PHE A 23 -7.29 11.44 -0.21
C PHE A 23 -6.61 12.35 -1.22
N ILE A 24 -5.39 12.85 -0.91
CA ILE A 24 -4.60 13.68 -1.84
C ILE A 24 -4.31 12.92 -3.14
N TRP A 25 -3.91 11.66 -3.05
CA TRP A 25 -3.73 10.81 -4.24
C TRP A 25 -5.03 10.61 -5.02
N GLY A 26 -6.16 10.44 -4.34
CA GLY A 26 -7.48 10.37 -4.97
C GLY A 26 -7.80 11.63 -5.79
N ILE A 27 -7.49 12.82 -5.27
CA ILE A 27 -7.63 14.08 -6.01
C ILE A 27 -6.71 14.10 -7.23
N ILE A 28 -5.43 13.76 -7.06
CA ILE A 28 -4.45 13.76 -8.16
C ILE A 28 -4.89 12.81 -9.28
N VAL A 29 -5.21 11.56 -8.93
CA VAL A 29 -5.66 10.54 -9.88
C VAL A 29 -6.98 10.94 -10.55
N GLY A 30 -7.92 11.48 -9.76
CA GLY A 30 -9.19 11.96 -10.27
C GLY A 30 -9.05 13.08 -11.30
N LEU A 31 -8.16 14.04 -11.04
CA LEU A 31 -7.84 15.13 -11.98
C LEU A 31 -7.14 14.62 -13.24
N LEU A 32 -6.19 13.68 -13.11
CA LEU A 32 -5.51 13.09 -14.27
C LEU A 32 -6.48 12.33 -15.18
N LEU A 33 -7.39 11.55 -14.60
CA LEU A 33 -8.43 10.85 -15.36
C LEU A 33 -9.38 11.84 -16.04
N PHE A 34 -9.79 12.89 -15.34
CA PHE A 34 -10.61 13.95 -15.90
C PHE A 34 -9.95 14.61 -17.12
N ILE A 35 -8.67 14.98 -17.02
CA ILE A 35 -7.89 15.55 -18.13
C ILE A 35 -7.80 14.55 -19.29
N TYR A 36 -7.55 13.27 -18.99
CA TYR A 36 -7.49 12.23 -20.01
C TYR A 36 -8.80 12.08 -20.79
N PHE A 37 -9.95 12.06 -20.10
CA PHE A 37 -11.26 11.99 -20.77
C PHE A 37 -11.56 13.26 -21.59
N ALA A 38 -11.18 14.43 -21.09
CA ALA A 38 -11.33 15.69 -21.80
C ALA A 38 -10.53 15.73 -23.11
N ILE A 39 -9.27 15.27 -23.09
CA ILE A 39 -8.41 15.21 -24.29
C ILE A 39 -8.97 14.24 -25.34
N ASN A 40 -9.58 13.13 -24.92
CA ASN A 40 -10.13 12.11 -25.82
C ASN A 40 -11.55 12.43 -26.34
N GLY A 41 -12.11 13.59 -26.01
CA GLY A 41 -13.45 13.99 -26.46
C GLY A 41 -14.62 13.23 -25.82
N ASN A 42 -14.35 12.40 -24.81
CA ASN A 42 -15.35 11.64 -24.06
C ASN A 42 -15.84 12.43 -22.83
N PHE A 43 -16.20 13.70 -23.05
CA PHE A 43 -16.54 14.64 -22.00
C PHE A 43 -18.06 14.85 -21.95
N ASP A 44 -18.69 14.43 -20.85
CA ASP A 44 -20.08 14.76 -20.53
C ASP A 44 -20.13 15.46 -19.17
N THR A 45 -21.27 16.08 -18.85
CA THR A 45 -21.60 16.74 -17.59
C THR A 45 -21.30 15.87 -16.37
N LEU A 46 -21.49 14.55 -16.49
CA LEU A 46 -21.16 13.57 -15.44
C LEU A 46 -19.65 13.38 -15.25
N SER A 47 -18.82 13.64 -16.26
CA SER A 47 -17.36 13.54 -16.16
C SER A 47 -16.77 14.55 -15.16
N LEU A 48 -17.47 15.67 -14.90
CA LEU A 48 -17.10 16.65 -13.86
C LEU A 48 -17.14 16.06 -12.44
N LEU A 49 -17.90 14.98 -12.21
CA LEU A 49 -18.00 14.32 -10.92
C LEU A 49 -16.84 13.35 -10.67
N ILE A 50 -16.10 12.93 -11.70
CA ILE A 50 -15.02 11.92 -11.59
C ILE A 50 -13.98 12.30 -10.52
N PRO A 51 -13.41 13.52 -10.50
CA PRO A 51 -12.43 13.87 -9.48
C PRO A 51 -13.00 13.82 -8.06
N PHE A 52 -14.25 14.27 -7.87
CA PHE A 52 -14.92 14.28 -6.57
C PHE A 52 -15.23 12.88 -6.08
N THR A 53 -15.76 12.02 -6.96
CA THR A 53 -16.10 10.63 -6.64
C THR A 53 -14.85 9.83 -6.27
N ILE A 54 -13.77 9.96 -7.04
CA ILE A 54 -12.51 9.27 -6.76
C ILE A 54 -11.91 9.77 -5.44
N ALA A 55 -11.85 11.09 -5.24
CA ALA A 55 -11.36 11.65 -3.98
C ALA A 55 -12.18 11.16 -2.77
N PHE A 56 -13.51 11.14 -2.89
CA PHE A 56 -14.39 10.67 -1.81
C PHE A 56 -14.20 9.18 -1.52
N ILE A 57 -14.16 8.33 -2.55
CA ILE A 57 -13.90 6.88 -2.40
C ILE A 57 -12.52 6.65 -1.79
N SER A 58 -11.49 7.40 -2.23
CA SER A 58 -10.15 7.32 -1.64
C SER A 58 -10.14 7.75 -0.18
N LEU A 59 -10.93 8.75 0.23
CA LEU A 59 -11.02 9.15 1.63
C LEU A 59 -11.66 8.05 2.48
N VAL A 60 -12.83 7.55 2.07
CA VAL A 60 -13.55 6.50 2.82
C VAL A 60 -12.72 5.22 2.86
N GLY A 61 -12.20 4.79 1.70
CA GLY A 61 -11.34 3.62 1.58
C GLY A 61 -10.04 3.77 2.39
N GLY A 62 -9.43 4.96 2.40
CA GLY A 62 -8.24 5.25 3.20
C GLY A 62 -8.50 5.16 4.70
N ILE A 63 -9.59 5.77 5.18
CA ILE A 63 -9.97 5.70 6.61
C ILE A 63 -10.15 4.24 7.01
N VAL A 64 -10.93 3.49 6.25
CA VAL A 64 -11.21 2.09 6.52
C VAL A 64 -9.92 1.26 6.49
N TYR A 65 -9.09 1.43 5.45
CA TYR A 65 -7.86 0.68 5.26
C TYR A 65 -6.86 0.94 6.39
N TYR A 66 -6.55 2.21 6.66
CA TYR A 66 -5.56 2.56 7.67
C TYR A 66 -6.08 2.39 9.09
N PHE A 67 -7.36 2.63 9.37
CA PHE A 67 -7.91 2.41 10.72
C PHE A 67 -7.87 0.93 11.09
N ILE A 68 -8.47 0.06 10.26
CA ILE A 68 -8.50 -1.38 10.52
C ILE A 68 -7.08 -1.95 10.47
N GLY A 69 -6.29 -1.58 9.47
CA GLY A 69 -4.91 -2.05 9.30
C GLY A 69 -4.01 -1.68 10.49
N THR A 70 -4.01 -0.42 10.91
CA THR A 70 -3.16 0.02 12.04
C THR A 70 -3.65 -0.50 13.38
N PHE A 71 -4.97 -0.59 13.60
CA PHE A 71 -5.54 -1.17 14.81
C PHE A 71 -5.13 -2.64 14.97
N ILE A 72 -5.31 -3.43 13.91
CA ILE A 72 -4.95 -4.86 13.89
C ILE A 72 -3.43 -5.02 14.02
N TYR A 73 -2.65 -4.22 13.29
CA TYR A 73 -1.19 -4.24 13.39
C TYR A 73 -0.74 -4.00 14.84
N ASN A 74 -1.24 -2.93 15.47
CA ASN A 74 -0.90 -2.56 16.84
C ASN A 74 -1.30 -3.65 17.85
N ILE A 75 -2.38 -4.41 17.61
CA ILE A 75 -2.76 -5.52 18.48
C ILE A 75 -1.78 -6.69 18.33
N PHE A 76 -1.52 -7.12 17.09
CA PHE A 76 -0.67 -8.28 16.85
C PHE A 76 0.79 -8.04 17.20
N SER A 77 1.33 -6.86 16.88
CA SER A 77 2.73 -6.50 17.17
C SER A 77 3.01 -6.36 18.66
N LYS A 78 2.02 -5.96 19.47
CA LYS A 78 2.19 -5.81 20.93
C LYS A 78 1.95 -7.09 21.70
N LYS A 79 1.03 -7.95 21.23
CA LYS A 79 0.52 -9.08 22.02
C LYS A 79 0.95 -10.45 21.54
N ILE A 80 1.32 -10.60 20.27
CA ILE A 80 1.42 -11.92 19.64
C ILE A 80 2.78 -12.14 18.98
N PHE A 81 3.27 -11.19 18.18
CA PHE A 81 4.54 -11.33 17.47
C PHE A 81 5.54 -10.27 17.89
N ASN A 82 6.77 -10.68 18.18
CA ASN A 82 7.85 -9.75 18.50
C ASN A 82 8.42 -9.16 17.20
N VAL A 83 7.90 -7.98 16.81
CA VAL A 83 8.37 -7.25 15.63
C VAL A 83 9.60 -6.44 16.00
N SER A 84 10.72 -6.66 15.31
CA SER A 84 11.97 -5.95 15.56
C SER A 84 12.46 -5.21 14.32
N PHE A 85 13.05 -4.04 14.56
CA PHE A 85 13.71 -3.23 13.56
C PHE A 85 15.15 -2.99 14.00
N GLU A 86 16.11 -3.16 13.10
CA GLU A 86 17.51 -2.81 13.36
C GLU A 86 17.76 -1.38 12.89
N ILE A 87 17.86 -0.45 13.86
CA ILE A 87 18.21 0.95 13.60
C ILE A 87 19.71 1.13 13.85
N SER A 88 20.44 1.58 12.83
CA SER A 88 21.86 1.95 12.96
C SER A 88 22.16 3.28 12.28
N ASN A 89 22.84 4.17 12.99
CA ASN A 89 23.17 5.53 12.53
C ASN A 89 21.96 6.33 12.02
N GLY A 90 20.80 6.19 12.66
CA GLY A 90 19.57 6.88 12.24
C GLY A 90 18.90 6.25 11.00
N ASN A 91 19.31 5.05 10.57
CA ASN A 91 18.70 4.36 9.45
C ASN A 91 18.08 3.02 9.87
N ILE A 92 16.88 2.73 9.38
CA ILE A 92 16.25 1.41 9.49
C ILE A 92 16.89 0.49 8.46
N LYS A 93 17.70 -0.47 8.91
CA LYS A 93 18.45 -1.37 8.03
C LYS A 93 17.90 -2.77 7.96
N ARG A 94 17.22 -3.27 8.99
CA ARG A 94 16.57 -4.58 8.92
C ARG A 94 15.20 -4.56 9.56
N ILE A 95 14.35 -5.44 9.07
CA ILE A 95 13.00 -5.65 9.60
C ILE A 95 12.78 -7.14 9.86
N SER A 96 11.99 -7.46 10.88
CA SER A 96 11.62 -8.83 11.18
C SER A 96 10.65 -9.37 10.12
N ILE A 97 11.18 -10.07 9.11
CA ILE A 97 10.43 -10.56 7.95
C ILE A 97 9.20 -11.39 8.38
N LEU A 98 9.44 -12.52 9.07
CA LEU A 98 8.35 -13.46 9.35
C LEU A 98 7.22 -12.85 10.20
N PRO A 99 7.48 -12.14 11.32
CA PRO A 99 6.44 -11.43 12.07
C PRO A 99 5.61 -10.45 11.24
N ILE A 100 6.25 -9.59 10.44
CA ILE A 100 5.55 -8.53 9.70
C ILE A 100 4.73 -9.16 8.57
N SER A 101 5.29 -10.10 7.83
CA SER A 101 4.59 -10.87 6.80
C SER A 101 3.33 -11.57 7.32
N ILE A 102 3.39 -12.20 8.50
CA ILE A 102 2.22 -12.84 9.13
C ILE A 102 1.16 -11.79 9.50
N ILE A 103 1.57 -10.68 10.12
CA ILE A 103 0.64 -9.60 10.52
C ILE A 103 -0.06 -9.01 9.29
N ILE A 104 0.68 -8.67 8.24
CA ILE A 104 0.12 -8.12 6.99
C ILE A 104 -0.85 -9.12 6.34
N THR A 105 -0.52 -10.40 6.35
CA THR A 105 -1.40 -11.45 5.81
C THR A 105 -2.69 -11.57 6.61
N LEU A 106 -2.61 -11.55 7.94
CA LEU A 106 -3.80 -11.57 8.81
C LEU A 106 -4.68 -10.34 8.61
N ILE A 107 -4.07 -9.16 8.46
CA ILE A 107 -4.78 -7.92 8.11
C ILE A 107 -5.54 -8.12 6.79
N ASN A 108 -4.87 -8.60 5.74
CA ASN A 108 -5.50 -8.85 4.44
C ASN A 108 -6.62 -9.89 4.51
N ILE A 109 -6.44 -10.98 5.28
CA ILE A 109 -7.51 -11.98 5.50
C ILE A 109 -8.73 -11.31 6.14
N ILE A 110 -8.53 -10.48 7.16
CA ILE A 110 -9.63 -9.78 7.83
C ILE A 110 -10.30 -8.80 6.88
N PHE A 111 -9.54 -8.05 6.08
CA PHE A 111 -10.11 -7.21 5.02
C PHE A 111 -10.95 -8.01 4.04
N VAL A 112 -10.44 -9.12 3.53
CA VAL A 112 -11.21 -9.97 2.62
C VAL A 112 -12.48 -10.45 3.31
N ILE A 113 -12.43 -11.00 4.53
CA ILE A 113 -13.62 -11.51 5.23
C ILE A 113 -14.67 -10.43 5.48
N LEU A 114 -14.25 -9.21 5.86
CA LEU A 114 -15.16 -8.10 6.15
C LEU A 114 -15.75 -7.47 4.89
N PHE A 115 -14.92 -7.28 3.85
CA PHE A 115 -15.33 -6.56 2.64
C PHE A 115 -15.92 -7.46 1.56
N TYR A 116 -15.59 -8.75 1.53
CA TYR A 116 -16.09 -9.68 0.52
C TYR A 116 -17.62 -9.82 0.51
N PRO A 117 -18.32 -10.01 1.66
CA PRO A 117 -19.77 -10.10 1.66
C PRO A 117 -20.43 -8.78 1.25
N GLY A 118 -19.86 -7.65 1.69
CA GLY A 118 -20.32 -6.31 1.33
C GLY A 118 -20.13 -6.00 -0.15
N LEU A 119 -18.95 -6.29 -0.71
CA LEU A 119 -18.66 -6.16 -2.13
C LEU A 119 -19.58 -7.03 -2.96
N LYS A 120 -19.77 -8.29 -2.58
CA LYS A 120 -20.66 -9.20 -3.31
C LYS A 120 -22.11 -8.69 -3.31
N LEU A 121 -22.64 -8.31 -2.15
CA LEU A 121 -24.01 -7.78 -2.04
C LEU A 121 -24.20 -6.44 -2.77
N VAL A 122 -23.27 -5.51 -2.60
CA VAL A 122 -23.33 -4.18 -3.24
C VAL A 122 -23.15 -4.31 -4.75
N LEU A 123 -22.20 -5.13 -5.22
CA LEU A 123 -22.00 -5.40 -6.63
C LEU A 123 -23.23 -6.07 -7.22
N GLU A 124 -23.77 -7.14 -6.62
CA GLU A 124 -24.98 -7.80 -7.12
C GLU A 124 -26.17 -6.84 -7.22
N VAL A 125 -26.40 -5.99 -6.21
CA VAL A 125 -27.51 -5.02 -6.21
C VAL A 125 -27.31 -3.90 -7.25
N ILE A 126 -26.14 -3.24 -7.26
CA ILE A 126 -25.85 -2.15 -8.21
C ILE A 126 -25.80 -2.68 -9.64
N LEU A 127 -25.29 -3.90 -9.84
CA LEU A 127 -25.22 -4.51 -11.16
C LEU A 127 -26.58 -4.91 -11.66
N ILE A 128 -27.50 -5.46 -10.85
CA ILE A 128 -28.87 -5.77 -11.32
C ILE A 128 -29.54 -4.52 -11.89
N ASP A 129 -29.37 -3.38 -11.22
CA ASP A 129 -29.92 -2.09 -11.66
C ASP A 129 -29.16 -1.52 -12.89
N LEU A 130 -27.83 -1.69 -12.99
CA LEU A 130 -27.06 -1.30 -14.17
C LEU A 130 -27.28 -2.23 -15.39
N TYR A 131 -27.47 -3.53 -15.16
CA TYR A 131 -27.70 -4.55 -16.19
C TYR A 131 -29.05 -4.32 -16.87
N SER A 132 -30.06 -3.95 -16.07
CA SER A 132 -31.40 -3.61 -16.57
C SER A 132 -31.44 -2.27 -17.30
N PHE A 133 -30.51 -1.35 -17.01
CA PHE A 133 -30.43 -0.03 -17.65
C PHE A 133 -29.55 0.00 -18.93
N ILE A 134 -28.60 -0.93 -19.10
CA ILE A 134 -27.51 -0.84 -20.10
C ILE A 134 -27.36 -2.15 -20.92
N SER A 135 -28.42 -2.92 -21.15
CA SER A 135 -28.37 -4.27 -21.76
C SER A 135 -27.87 -4.40 -23.22
N PHE A 136 -27.01 -3.51 -23.73
CA PHE A 136 -26.59 -3.44 -25.14
C PHE A 136 -25.08 -3.48 -25.43
N THR A 137 -24.18 -3.71 -24.45
CA THR A 137 -22.72 -3.64 -24.71
C THR A 137 -21.90 -4.86 -24.24
N PRO A 138 -20.93 -5.37 -25.04
CA PRO A 138 -19.99 -6.46 -24.67
C PRO A 138 -19.10 -6.15 -23.46
N MET A 139 -18.99 -4.87 -23.08
CA MET A 139 -18.22 -4.43 -21.92
C MET A 139 -18.81 -4.94 -20.60
N ILE A 140 -20.11 -5.24 -20.57
CA ILE A 140 -20.82 -5.73 -19.38
C ILE A 140 -20.50 -7.19 -19.07
N SER A 141 -20.35 -8.05 -20.09
CA SER A 141 -19.93 -9.43 -19.85
C SER A 141 -18.52 -9.51 -19.28
N LEU A 142 -17.63 -8.58 -19.66
CA LEU A 142 -16.29 -8.46 -19.08
C LEU A 142 -16.33 -7.99 -17.62
N ILE A 143 -17.20 -7.01 -17.30
CA ILE A 143 -17.39 -6.52 -15.93
C ILE A 143 -17.97 -7.65 -15.05
N GLY A 144 -19.04 -8.33 -15.50
CA GLY A 144 -19.63 -9.48 -14.82
C GLY A 144 -18.64 -10.63 -14.58
N GLN A 145 -17.86 -11.00 -15.60
CA GLN A 145 -16.80 -12.01 -15.46
C GLN A 145 -15.71 -11.57 -14.47
N THR A 146 -15.32 -10.30 -14.48
CA THR A 146 -14.33 -9.77 -13.53
C THR A 146 -14.85 -9.88 -12.10
N ILE A 147 -16.16 -9.64 -11.89
CA ILE A 147 -16.84 -9.72 -10.60
C ILE A 147 -16.96 -11.17 -10.11
N ASP A 148 -17.33 -12.10 -10.99
CA ASP A 148 -17.37 -13.53 -10.66
C ASP A 148 -15.98 -14.06 -10.27
N ILE A 149 -14.92 -13.53 -10.88
CA ILE A 149 -13.52 -13.84 -10.56
C ILE A 149 -13.14 -13.30 -9.17
N ILE A 150 -13.39 -12.02 -8.88
CA ILE A 150 -13.03 -11.43 -7.56
C ILE A 150 -13.92 -11.92 -6.42
N THR A 151 -15.10 -12.45 -6.72
CA THR A 151 -16.00 -13.05 -5.73
C THR A 151 -15.85 -14.57 -5.60
N ASN A 152 -14.88 -15.20 -6.28
CA ASN A 152 -14.65 -16.63 -6.15
C ASN A 152 -13.82 -16.96 -4.89
N PRO A 153 -14.32 -17.81 -3.97
CA PRO A 153 -13.62 -18.12 -2.72
C PRO A 153 -12.27 -18.81 -2.93
N ILE A 154 -12.10 -19.58 -4.01
CA ILE A 154 -10.82 -20.23 -4.36
C ILE A 154 -9.79 -19.18 -4.77
N ILE A 155 -10.21 -18.20 -5.59
CA ILE A 155 -9.35 -17.12 -6.06
C ILE A 155 -8.91 -16.24 -4.89
N ILE A 156 -9.80 -16.01 -3.93
CA ILE A 156 -9.51 -15.31 -2.68
C ILE A 156 -8.44 -16.04 -1.85
N LEU A 157 -8.57 -17.36 -1.69
CA LEU A 157 -7.57 -18.16 -0.97
C LEU A 157 -6.20 -18.10 -1.65
N ILE A 158 -6.17 -18.18 -2.99
CA ILE A 158 -4.94 -18.03 -3.78
C ILE A 158 -4.34 -16.63 -3.55
N PHE A 159 -5.18 -15.58 -3.54
CA PHE A 159 -4.72 -14.21 -3.31
C PHE A 159 -4.11 -14.03 -1.92
N ILE A 160 -4.68 -14.65 -0.88
CA ILE A 160 -4.13 -14.63 0.49
C ILE A 160 -2.74 -15.27 0.52
N VAL A 161 -2.58 -16.46 -0.07
CA VAL A 161 -1.29 -17.17 -0.09
C VAL A 161 -0.25 -16.39 -0.90
N LEU A 162 -0.63 -15.87 -2.06
CA LEU A 162 0.24 -15.02 -2.86
C LEU A 162 0.64 -13.77 -2.11
N THR A 163 -0.28 -13.11 -1.41
CA THR A 163 0.03 -11.93 -0.60
C THR A 163 1.10 -12.24 0.44
N PHE A 164 0.97 -13.34 1.18
CA PHE A 164 2.01 -13.77 2.13
C PHE A 164 3.37 -13.96 1.46
N ILE A 165 3.43 -14.72 0.36
CA ILE A 165 4.68 -14.99 -0.37
C ILE A 165 5.31 -13.69 -0.85
N LEU A 166 4.52 -12.77 -1.38
CA LEU A 166 4.99 -11.49 -1.90
C LEU A 166 5.49 -10.56 -0.81
N THR A 167 4.79 -10.49 0.33
CA THR A 167 5.25 -9.71 1.48
C THR A 167 6.58 -10.24 2.01
N VAL A 168 6.75 -11.58 2.14
CA VAL A 168 8.02 -12.18 2.55
C VAL A 168 9.15 -11.83 1.57
N LEU A 169 8.86 -11.91 0.26
CA LEU A 169 9.83 -11.59 -0.79
C LEU A 169 10.23 -10.10 -0.76
N GLU A 170 9.25 -9.21 -0.62
CA GLU A 170 9.46 -7.77 -0.53
C GLU A 170 10.35 -7.41 0.66
N GLU A 171 10.03 -7.93 1.85
CA GLU A 171 10.78 -7.67 3.08
C GLU A 171 12.20 -8.24 3.02
N PHE A 172 12.35 -9.45 2.46
CA PHE A 172 13.67 -10.03 2.23
C PHE A 172 14.54 -9.18 1.28
N ILE A 173 13.94 -8.68 0.21
CA ILE A 173 14.64 -7.79 -0.74
C ILE A 173 14.95 -6.45 -0.08
N TYR A 174 14.03 -5.89 0.70
CA TYR A 174 14.28 -4.68 1.49
C TYR A 174 15.53 -4.84 2.35
N ASP A 175 15.64 -5.94 3.10
CA ASP A 175 16.79 -6.26 3.95
C ASP A 175 18.13 -6.38 3.19
N LEU A 176 18.10 -6.80 1.92
CA LEU A 176 19.28 -6.85 1.05
C LEU A 176 19.64 -5.47 0.48
N VAL A 177 18.63 -4.71 0.09
CA VAL A 177 18.79 -3.37 -0.50
C VAL A 177 19.26 -2.39 0.55
N SER A 178 18.64 -2.39 1.73
CA SER A 178 18.97 -1.52 2.86
C SER A 178 20.44 -1.64 3.29
N LYS A 179 21.02 -2.85 3.22
CA LYS A 179 22.45 -3.09 3.50
C LYS A 179 23.37 -2.36 2.50
N LYS A 180 22.92 -2.17 1.26
CA LYS A 180 23.69 -1.51 0.19
C LYS A 180 23.41 -0.01 0.11
N THR A 181 22.18 0.41 0.33
CA THR A 181 21.72 1.81 0.18
C THR A 181 21.88 2.62 1.46
N GLY A 182 22.13 1.95 2.59
CA GLY A 182 22.17 2.55 3.91
C GLY A 182 20.84 2.46 4.66
N GLY A 183 19.76 1.98 4.03
CA GLY A 183 18.43 1.82 4.64
C GLY A 183 17.56 3.07 4.55
N VAL A 184 16.44 3.07 5.26
CA VAL A 184 15.53 4.22 5.33
C VAL A 184 16.02 5.16 6.43
N GLU A 185 16.38 6.39 6.05
CA GLU A 185 16.91 7.41 6.96
C GLU A 185 15.76 8.10 7.71
N ILE A 186 15.85 8.07 9.05
CA ILE A 186 14.87 8.61 9.97
C ILE A 186 15.50 9.62 10.92
N LYS A 187 14.70 10.59 11.38
CA LYS A 187 15.06 11.41 12.54
C LYS A 187 14.23 10.98 13.74
N LEU A 188 14.92 10.63 14.81
CA LEU A 188 14.34 10.29 16.10
C LEU A 188 14.43 11.51 17.01
N GLU A 189 13.30 11.88 17.60
CA GLU A 189 13.23 12.89 18.63
C GLU A 189 12.87 12.23 19.96
N ASN A 190 13.73 12.40 20.97
CA ASN A 190 13.53 11.80 22.29
C ASN A 190 12.35 12.50 22.98
N ASN A 191 11.34 11.75 23.40
CA ASN A 191 10.27 12.29 24.22
C ASN A 191 10.67 12.08 25.68
N ASN A 192 10.99 13.17 26.38
CA ASN A 192 11.74 13.20 27.65
C ASN A 192 11.13 12.44 28.85
N ASN A 193 10.02 11.72 28.71
CA ASN A 193 9.30 11.18 29.86
C ASN A 193 9.30 9.64 30.00
N ASN A 194 9.43 8.82 28.93
CA ASN A 194 9.17 7.37 29.01
C ASN A 194 10.08 6.45 28.16
N GLY A 195 11.19 6.92 27.59
CA GLY A 195 11.98 6.12 26.63
C GLY A 195 11.32 5.93 25.25
N ILE A 196 10.20 6.63 25.02
CA ILE A 196 9.48 6.67 23.75
C ILE A 196 10.13 7.75 22.87
N ASN A 197 10.60 7.34 21.70
CA ASN A 197 11.09 8.22 20.64
C ASN A 197 9.97 8.52 19.64
N LYS A 198 10.08 9.64 18.93
CA LYS A 198 9.17 10.04 17.85
C LYS A 198 9.90 9.99 16.52
N ILE A 199 9.31 9.34 15.51
CA ILE A 199 9.78 9.44 14.13
C ILE A 199 9.04 10.59 13.46
N ASN A 200 9.65 11.78 13.50
CA ASN A 200 9.10 13.01 12.96
C ASN A 200 9.47 13.25 11.49
N TYR A 201 10.46 12.52 10.97
CA TYR A 201 10.94 12.68 9.61
C TYR A 201 11.49 11.38 9.04
N PHE A 202 11.11 11.10 7.79
CA PHE A 202 11.75 10.12 6.92
C PHE A 202 12.35 10.85 5.72
N LYS A 203 13.57 10.49 5.29
CA LYS A 203 14.14 11.09 4.08
C LYS A 203 13.45 10.54 2.83
N PRO A 204 12.77 11.39 2.03
CA PRO A 204 11.94 10.92 0.90
C PRO A 204 12.71 10.08 -0.11
N SER A 205 13.93 10.49 -0.47
CA SER A 205 14.74 9.75 -1.43
C SER A 205 15.16 8.37 -0.93
N SER A 206 15.38 8.22 0.39
CA SER A 206 15.74 6.92 0.98
C SER A 206 14.54 5.98 1.01
N VAL A 207 13.35 6.47 1.37
CA VAL A 207 12.11 5.68 1.35
C VAL A 207 11.76 5.27 -0.07
N GLY A 208 11.72 6.25 -0.98
CA GLY A 208 11.41 6.03 -2.38
C GLY A 208 12.33 4.99 -3.02
N LEU A 209 13.64 5.08 -2.79
CA LEU A 209 14.59 4.14 -3.39
C LEU A 209 14.48 2.74 -2.79
N ASN A 210 14.46 2.60 -1.46
CA ASN A 210 14.39 1.28 -0.83
C ASN A 210 13.07 0.56 -1.17
N LEU A 211 11.94 1.27 -1.12
CA LEU A 211 10.63 0.70 -1.42
C LEU A 211 10.43 0.43 -2.92
N ALA A 212 10.95 1.30 -3.80
CA ALA A 212 10.86 1.04 -5.24
C ALA A 212 11.61 -0.23 -5.63
N ILE A 213 12.80 -0.47 -5.08
CA ILE A 213 13.55 -1.70 -5.36
C ILE A 213 12.87 -2.91 -4.72
N SER A 214 12.39 -2.80 -3.47
CA SER A 214 11.73 -3.92 -2.78
C SER A 214 10.43 -4.35 -3.46
N LEU A 215 9.68 -3.42 -4.04
CA LEU A 215 8.40 -3.70 -4.71
C LEU A 215 8.57 -4.11 -6.18
N ILE A 216 9.49 -3.49 -6.92
CA ILE A 216 9.61 -3.76 -8.36
C ILE A 216 10.12 -5.17 -8.64
N ILE A 217 10.99 -5.71 -7.79
CA ILE A 217 11.61 -7.02 -8.02
C ILE A 217 10.57 -8.15 -7.91
N PRO A 218 9.78 -8.30 -6.82
CA PRO A 218 8.69 -9.28 -6.75
C PRO A 218 7.68 -9.10 -7.89
N TYR A 219 7.28 -7.86 -8.17
CA TYR A 219 6.34 -7.56 -9.25
C TYR A 219 6.87 -8.03 -10.62
N THR A 220 8.16 -7.83 -10.87
CA THR A 220 8.82 -8.27 -12.11
C THR A 220 8.84 -9.79 -12.20
N ILE A 221 9.16 -10.49 -11.10
CA ILE A 221 9.17 -11.96 -11.05
C ILE A 221 7.78 -12.54 -11.37
N ILE A 222 6.72 -12.02 -10.74
CA ILE A 222 5.35 -12.46 -11.01
C ILE A 222 4.98 -12.23 -12.47
N ASN A 223 5.22 -11.03 -13.00
CA ASN A 223 4.87 -10.72 -14.38
C ASN A 223 5.63 -11.61 -15.37
N LEU A 224 6.88 -11.95 -15.09
CA LEU A 224 7.67 -12.85 -15.92
C LEU A 224 7.08 -14.27 -15.91
N ILE A 225 6.67 -14.77 -14.74
CA ILE A 225 5.99 -16.07 -14.62
C ILE A 225 4.65 -16.07 -15.38
N ILE A 226 3.81 -15.06 -15.19
CA ILE A 226 2.50 -14.95 -15.86
C ILE A 226 2.69 -14.84 -17.38
N SER A 227 3.63 -14.01 -17.84
CA SER A 227 3.91 -13.86 -19.27
C SER A 227 4.40 -15.18 -19.87
N PHE A 228 5.32 -15.88 -19.20
CA PHE A 228 5.81 -17.17 -19.69
C PHE A 228 4.72 -18.23 -19.80
N LEU A 229 3.74 -18.22 -18.89
CA LEU A 229 2.67 -19.22 -18.83
C LEU A 229 1.47 -18.92 -19.74
N PHE A 230 1.11 -17.64 -19.93
CA PHE A 230 -0.18 -17.28 -20.52
C PHE A 230 -0.09 -16.44 -21.78
N PHE A 231 0.94 -15.59 -21.96
CA PHE A 231 1.03 -14.69 -23.11
C PHE A 231 2.49 -14.36 -23.44
N PRO A 232 3.00 -14.66 -24.65
CA PRO A 232 4.31 -14.20 -25.07
C PRO A 232 4.29 -12.67 -25.24
N VAL A 233 4.56 -11.94 -24.16
CA VAL A 233 4.69 -10.48 -24.18
C VAL A 233 6.00 -10.12 -24.86
N SER A 234 5.96 -9.10 -25.73
CA SER A 234 7.17 -8.51 -26.32
C SER A 234 8.12 -8.04 -25.22
N TYR A 235 9.35 -8.58 -25.20
CA TYR A 235 10.40 -8.25 -24.22
C TYR A 235 10.68 -6.74 -24.10
N ILE A 236 10.41 -5.95 -25.14
CA ILE A 236 10.55 -4.49 -25.14
C ILE A 236 9.53 -3.82 -24.21
N ASN A 237 8.26 -4.28 -24.22
CA ASN A 237 7.22 -3.75 -23.34
C ASN A 237 7.54 -4.10 -21.88
N PHE A 238 8.16 -5.24 -21.64
CA PHE A 238 8.57 -5.67 -20.30
C PHE A 238 9.61 -4.73 -19.67
N ILE A 239 10.62 -4.31 -20.45
CA ILE A 239 11.63 -3.35 -19.98
C ILE A 239 10.98 -2.00 -19.61
N TRP A 240 10.06 -1.51 -20.43
CA TRP A 240 9.33 -0.27 -20.13
C TRP A 240 8.46 -0.37 -18.88
N VAL A 241 7.82 -1.52 -18.63
CA VAL A 241 7.05 -1.76 -17.41
C VAL A 241 7.95 -1.75 -16.17
N ILE A 242 9.14 -2.35 -16.24
CA ILE A 242 10.09 -2.34 -15.11
C ILE A 242 10.58 -0.92 -14.84
N ILE A 243 11.06 -0.21 -15.87
CA ILE A 243 11.63 1.14 -15.72
C ILE A 243 10.54 2.11 -15.28
N GLY A 244 9.40 2.11 -15.97
CA GLY A 244 8.26 2.97 -15.65
C GLY A 244 7.67 2.66 -14.28
N GLY A 245 7.54 1.38 -13.93
CA GLY A 245 7.08 0.93 -12.62
C GLY A 245 8.03 1.37 -11.50
N PHE A 246 9.34 1.21 -11.70
CA PHE A 246 10.34 1.66 -10.73
C PHE A 246 10.27 3.17 -10.50
N ILE A 247 10.25 3.97 -11.58
CA ILE A 247 10.16 5.43 -11.51
C ILE A 247 8.84 5.85 -10.84
N GLY A 248 7.74 5.21 -11.22
CA GLY A 248 6.41 5.46 -10.65
C GLY A 248 6.37 5.21 -9.15
N ILE A 249 6.83 4.03 -8.70
CA ILE A 249 6.87 3.68 -7.27
C ILE A 249 7.80 4.64 -6.52
N PHE A 250 8.97 4.95 -7.08
CA PHE A 250 9.91 5.90 -6.47
C PHE A 250 9.26 7.27 -6.25
N ILE A 251 8.59 7.82 -7.27
CA ILE A 251 7.92 9.12 -7.19
C ILE A 251 6.77 9.06 -6.17
N ILE A 252 5.90 8.05 -6.26
CA ILE A 252 4.74 7.91 -5.38
C ILE A 252 5.17 7.81 -3.91
N MET A 253 6.16 6.97 -3.62
CA MET A 253 6.66 6.78 -2.25
C MET A 253 7.41 8.01 -1.75
N SER A 254 8.20 8.69 -2.60
CA SER A 254 8.88 9.92 -2.22
C SER A 254 7.88 11.04 -1.90
N ILE A 255 6.88 11.25 -2.75
CA ILE A 255 5.83 12.26 -2.54
C ILE A 255 5.01 11.94 -1.29
N SER A 256 4.62 10.68 -1.11
CA SER A 256 3.89 10.23 0.09
C SER A 256 4.70 10.49 1.36
N THR A 257 6.02 10.30 1.30
CA THR A 257 6.94 10.61 2.41
C THR A 257 7.03 12.12 2.68
N ILE A 258 7.05 12.95 1.64
CA ILE A 258 7.00 14.42 1.78
C ILE A 258 5.71 14.83 2.49
N PHE A 259 4.57 14.30 2.06
CA PHE A 259 3.29 14.58 2.72
C PHE A 259 3.27 14.08 4.16
N TYR A 260 3.80 12.89 4.43
CA TYR A 260 3.95 12.40 5.80
C TYR A 260 4.75 13.39 6.65
N ASN A 261 5.93 13.83 6.20
CA ASN A 261 6.77 14.77 6.94
C ASN A 261 6.07 16.12 7.19
N LEU A 262 5.25 16.59 6.26
CA LEU A 262 4.51 17.85 6.40
C LEU A 262 3.34 17.73 7.39
N ILE A 263 2.65 16.58 7.41
CA ILE A 263 1.44 16.36 8.21
C ILE A 263 1.78 15.84 9.61
N ALA A 264 2.71 14.89 9.73
CA ALA A 264 3.10 14.25 10.99
C ALA A 264 3.64 15.27 12.00
N ASN A 265 4.36 16.29 11.54
CA ASN A 265 4.85 17.39 12.37
C ASN A 265 3.73 18.28 12.95
N LYS A 266 2.53 18.27 12.35
CA LYS A 266 1.40 19.11 12.77
C LYS A 266 0.33 18.36 13.56
N LEU A 267 0.20 17.04 13.35
CA LEU A 267 -0.85 16.23 13.96
C LEU A 267 -0.30 15.36 15.08
N ASN A 268 0.31 14.24 14.72
CA ASN A 268 1.05 13.37 15.63
C ASN A 268 2.02 12.52 14.81
N PRO A 269 3.31 12.42 15.19
CA PRO A 269 4.26 11.53 14.53
C PRO A 269 4.07 10.08 14.97
N ILE A 270 4.71 9.14 14.26
CA ILE A 270 4.82 7.75 14.69
C ILE A 270 5.63 7.69 15.99
N LEU A 271 5.10 6.99 16.99
CA LEU A 271 5.75 6.78 18.27
C LEU A 271 6.45 5.42 18.27
N VAL A 272 7.69 5.38 18.75
CA VAL A 272 8.48 4.14 18.85
C VAL A 272 9.15 4.04 20.21
N GLU A 273 9.08 2.89 20.86
CA GLU A 273 9.89 2.57 22.05
C GLU A 273 11.07 1.72 21.61
N LEU A 274 12.27 2.13 22.02
CA LEU A 274 13.51 1.46 21.65
C LEU A 274 14.11 0.81 22.89
N GLU A 275 14.46 -0.47 22.79
CA GLU A 275 15.30 -1.17 23.76
C GLU A 275 16.76 -0.99 23.35
N SER A 276 17.57 -0.46 24.28
CA SER A 276 19.02 -0.54 24.18
C SER A 276 19.46 -1.92 24.65
N ASN A 277 20.14 -2.67 23.79
CA ASN A 277 20.96 -3.80 24.21
C ASN A 277 22.25 -3.31 24.89
#